data_AF-A0A7W0FLS5-F1
#
_entry.id   AF-A0A7W0FLS5-F1
#
_cell.length_a   1.000
_cell.length_b   1.000
_cell.length_c   1.000
_cell.angle_alpha   90.00
_cell.angle_beta   90.00
_cell.angle_gamma   90.00
#
_symmetry.space_group_name_H-M   'P 1'
#
loop_
_entity.id
_entity.type
_entity.pdbx_description
1 polymer ?
#
loop_
_entity_poly.entity_id
_entity_poly.type
_entity_poly.pdbx_seq_one_letter_code
_entity_poly.pdbx_strand_id
1 'polypeptide(L)'
;MVAWHFIGSAGGIIGWVWFLIIVLALVGTGIFKTNAITDNSTSRDNTIHTLCGSIVILTFPIAASLVAGNLVQSPFWASYKAYVILFTILNWLSMIGFFASIIWSRKKDPSAGRVGPKVLLGWPNRIMAVIYNVWVIMLAVCVIQMMK
;
A
#
# COMPACT_ATOMS: atom_id res chain seq x y z
N MET A 1 14.35 -16.85 -17.65
CA MET A 1 15.29 -15.92 -16.98
C MET A 1 14.51 -15.14 -15.94
N VAL A 2 14.86 -15.33 -14.68
CA VAL A 2 14.09 -14.85 -13.53
C VAL A 2 14.37 -13.34 -13.33
N ALA A 3 13.36 -12.58 -12.92
CA ALA A 3 13.35 -11.12 -12.79
C ALA A 3 14.48 -10.49 -11.94
N TRP A 4 15.34 -11.30 -11.30
CA TRP A 4 16.48 -10.90 -10.47
C TRP A 4 17.47 -9.95 -11.16
N HIS A 5 17.66 -10.05 -12.49
CA HIS A 5 18.61 -9.18 -13.20
C HIS A 5 18.21 -7.70 -13.21
N PHE A 6 16.92 -7.38 -13.02
CA PHE A 6 16.43 -5.99 -12.96
C PHE A 6 16.46 -5.38 -11.56
N ILE A 7 16.76 -6.20 -10.54
CA ILE A 7 16.76 -5.83 -9.12
C ILE A 7 18.18 -6.01 -8.56
N GLY A 8 19.20 -5.64 -9.34
CA GLY A 8 20.61 -5.85 -8.98
C GLY A 8 21.16 -4.91 -7.91
N SER A 9 20.36 -3.98 -7.38
CA SER A 9 20.79 -3.06 -6.32
C SER A 9 20.22 -3.45 -4.95
N ALA A 10 20.93 -3.08 -3.89
CA ALA A 10 20.49 -3.29 -2.51
C ALA A 10 19.08 -2.73 -2.25
N GLY A 11 18.76 -1.53 -2.78
CA GLY A 11 17.44 -0.93 -2.61
C GLY A 11 16.33 -1.73 -3.30
N GLY A 12 16.62 -2.32 -4.46
CA GLY A 12 15.67 -3.16 -5.17
C GLY A 12 15.37 -4.44 -4.41
N ILE A 13 16.42 -5.09 -3.89
CA ILE A 13 16.30 -6.34 -3.12
C ILE A 13 15.49 -6.09 -1.85
N ILE A 14 15.80 -5.01 -1.12
CA ILE A 14 15.05 -4.61 0.07
C ILE A 14 13.58 -4.38 -0.29
N GLY A 15 13.30 -3.62 -1.35
CA GLY A 15 11.93 -3.37 -1.79
C GLY A 15 11.18 -4.65 -2.14
N TRP A 16 11.83 -5.60 -2.82
CA TRP A 16 11.23 -6.88 -3.19
C TRP A 16 10.93 -7.77 -1.98
N VAL A 17 11.89 -7.93 -1.06
CA VAL A 17 11.67 -8.65 0.20
C VAL A 17 10.54 -8.00 1.00
N TRP A 18 10.48 -6.67 0.99
CA TRP A 18 9.41 -5.94 1.67
C TRP A 18 8.03 -6.18 1.05
N PHE A 19 7.95 -6.32 -0.28
CA PHE A 19 6.72 -6.72 -0.94
C PHE A 19 6.27 -8.13 -0.54
N LEU A 20 7.18 -9.07 -0.28
CA LEU A 20 6.80 -10.38 0.28
C LEU A 20 6.16 -10.24 1.65
N ILE A 21 6.71 -9.39 2.52
CA ILE A 21 6.13 -9.09 3.83
C ILE A 21 4.74 -8.47 3.68
N ILE A 22 4.57 -7.53 2.73
CA ILE A 22 3.27 -6.92 2.41
C ILE A 22 2.26 -7.97 1.94
N VAL A 23 2.67 -8.92 1.09
CA VAL A 23 1.80 -10.01 0.64
C VAL A 23 1.33 -10.87 1.82
N LEU A 24 2.24 -11.25 2.73
CA LEU A 24 1.88 -11.99 3.94
C LEU A 24 0.92 -11.18 4.83
N ALA A 25 1.14 -9.88 4.96
CA ALA A 25 0.25 -8.99 5.71
C ALA A 25 -1.14 -8.89 5.04
N LEU A 26 -1.22 -8.78 3.71
CA LEU A 26 -2.49 -8.81 2.98
C LEU A 26 -3.27 -10.10 3.22
N VAL A 27 -2.60 -11.26 3.19
CA VAL A 27 -3.21 -12.54 3.55
C VAL A 27 -3.75 -12.51 4.98
N GLY A 28 -2.97 -11.97 5.93
CA GLY A 28 -3.43 -11.75 7.30
C GLY A 28 -4.70 -10.89 7.37
N THR A 29 -4.77 -9.76 6.66
CA THR A 29 -5.97 -8.92 6.63
C THR A 29 -7.20 -9.62 6.02
N GLY A 30 -6.99 -10.57 5.10
CA GLY A 30 -8.07 -11.35 4.50
C GLY A 30 -8.59 -12.48 5.40
N ILE A 31 -7.72 -13.09 6.21
CA ILE A 31 -8.06 -14.19 7.12
C ILE A 31 -8.71 -13.66 8.41
N PHE A 32 -8.07 -12.67 9.05
CA PHE A 32 -8.54 -12.12 10.32
C PHE A 32 -9.53 -10.98 10.04
N LYS A 33 -10.76 -11.09 10.53
CA LYS A 33 -11.81 -10.09 10.29
C LYS A 33 -11.79 -9.00 11.34
N THR A 34 -12.11 -7.77 10.94
CA THR A 34 -12.38 -6.68 11.87
C THR A 34 -13.69 -6.91 12.61
N ASN A 35 -13.78 -6.35 13.81
CA ASN A 35 -15.06 -6.28 14.53
C ASN A 35 -16.09 -5.48 13.70
N ALA A 36 -17.38 -5.72 13.99
CA ALA A 36 -18.45 -4.92 13.39
C ALA A 36 -18.28 -3.45 13.81
N ILE A 37 -18.70 -2.51 12.94
CA ILE A 37 -18.57 -1.08 13.23
C ILE A 37 -19.38 -0.61 14.46
N THR A 38 -20.36 -1.42 14.87
CA THR A 38 -21.19 -1.23 16.07
C THR A 38 -20.60 -1.88 17.32
N ASP A 39 -19.56 -2.72 17.17
CA ASP A 39 -18.92 -3.42 18.27
C ASP A 39 -17.68 -2.65 18.73
N ASN A 40 -17.77 -2.10 19.94
CA ASN A 40 -16.70 -1.30 20.54
C ASN A 40 -15.67 -2.15 21.32
N SER A 41 -15.82 -3.48 21.32
CA SER A 41 -14.85 -4.39 21.92
C SER A 41 -13.58 -4.50 21.06
N THR A 42 -12.49 -4.99 21.65
CA THR A 42 -11.27 -5.35 20.90
C THR A 42 -11.12 -6.86 20.93
N SER A 43 -11.27 -7.52 19.79
CA SER A 43 -11.01 -8.95 19.63
C SER A 43 -9.58 -9.22 19.18
N ARG A 44 -9.06 -10.43 19.45
CA ARG A 44 -7.76 -10.88 18.95
C ARG A 44 -7.65 -10.75 17.43
N ASP A 45 -8.68 -11.18 16.72
CA ASP A 45 -8.70 -11.16 15.26
C ASP A 45 -8.71 -9.71 14.73
N ASN A 46 -9.43 -8.80 15.40
CA ASN A 46 -9.38 -7.37 15.10
C ASN A 46 -7.97 -6.78 15.32
N THR A 47 -7.27 -7.16 16.40
CA THR A 47 -5.89 -6.74 16.65
C THR A 47 -4.95 -7.24 15.57
N ILE A 48 -5.03 -8.51 15.17
CA ILE A 48 -4.16 -9.07 14.12
C ILE A 48 -4.46 -8.42 12.78
N HIS A 49 -5.74 -8.25 12.41
CA HIS A 49 -6.14 -7.53 11.20
C HIS A 49 -5.56 -6.11 11.19
N THR A 50 -5.65 -5.39 12.30
CA THR A 50 -5.17 -4.01 12.40
C THR A 50 -3.65 -3.95 12.26
N LEU A 51 -2.92 -4.90 12.85
CA LEU A 51 -1.47 -5.01 12.71
C LEU A 51 -1.07 -5.27 11.26
N CYS A 52 -1.67 -6.28 10.62
CA CYS A 52 -1.45 -6.61 9.22
C CYS A 52 -1.79 -5.43 8.30
N GLY A 53 -2.94 -4.78 8.52
CA GLY A 53 -3.34 -3.59 7.78
C GLY A 53 -2.35 -2.46 7.95
N SER A 54 -1.84 -2.23 9.15
CA SER A 54 -0.84 -1.18 9.42
C SER A 54 0.46 -1.42 8.67
N ILE A 55 0.92 -2.68 8.57
CA ILE A 55 2.09 -3.04 7.77
C ILE A 55 1.86 -2.64 6.30
N VAL A 56 0.73 -3.03 5.72
CA VAL A 56 0.39 -2.70 4.33
C VAL A 56 0.30 -1.19 4.14
N ILE A 57 -0.47 -0.49 4.97
CA ILE A 57 -0.76 0.94 4.84
C ILE A 57 0.52 1.77 4.91
N LEU A 58 1.33 1.54 5.95
CA LEU A 58 2.49 2.38 6.27
C LEU A 58 3.69 2.10 5.36
N THR A 59 3.84 0.86 4.91
CA THR A 59 5.09 0.44 4.29
C THR A 59 5.01 0.22 2.78
N PHE A 60 3.80 0.13 2.21
CA PHE A 60 3.65 -0.02 0.77
C PHE A 60 4.25 1.14 -0.04
N PRO A 61 4.02 2.44 0.28
CA PRO A 61 4.63 3.52 -0.49
C PRO A 61 6.16 3.51 -0.41
N ILE A 62 6.71 3.08 0.73
CA ILE A 62 8.16 2.96 0.94
C ILE A 62 8.74 1.86 0.04
N ALA A 63 8.14 0.66 0.06
CA ALA A 63 8.55 -0.45 -0.79
C ALA A 63 8.41 -0.11 -2.28
N ALA A 64 7.30 0.54 -2.65
CA ALA A 64 7.06 1.04 -4.00
C ALA A 64 8.14 2.05 -4.43
N SER A 65 8.54 2.99 -3.56
CA SER A 65 9.60 3.95 -3.85
C SER A 65 10.97 3.29 -4.04
N LEU A 66 11.33 2.30 -3.22
CA LEU A 66 12.59 1.57 -3.36
C LEU A 66 12.67 0.79 -4.69
N VAL A 67 11.57 0.14 -5.07
CA VAL A 67 11.48 -0.56 -6.36
C VAL A 67 11.48 0.45 -7.51
N ALA A 68 10.62 1.47 -7.46
CA ALA A 68 10.52 2.50 -8.48
C ALA A 68 11.87 3.19 -8.74
N GLY A 69 12.64 3.48 -7.68
CA GLY A 69 13.99 4.06 -7.79
C GLY A 69 14.95 3.22 -8.63
N ASN A 70 14.80 1.89 -8.61
CA ASN A 70 15.57 0.99 -9.48
C ASN A 70 15.02 0.95 -10.90
N LEU A 71 13.70 0.86 -11.05
CA LEU A 71 13.07 0.81 -12.36
C LEU A 71 13.41 2.07 -13.17
N VAL A 72 13.35 3.26 -12.57
CA VAL A 72 13.61 4.53 -13.28
C VAL A 72 15.07 4.71 -13.70
N GLN A 73 16.00 3.98 -13.10
CA GLN A 73 17.41 3.99 -13.51
C GLN A 73 17.68 3.03 -14.68
N SER A 74 16.84 2.00 -14.85
CA SER A 74 17.02 1.01 -15.91
C SER A 74 16.66 1.57 -17.30
N PRO A 75 17.51 1.35 -18.32
CA PRO A 75 17.19 1.69 -19.72
C PRO A 75 15.95 0.96 -20.23
N PHE A 76 15.66 -0.24 -19.71
CA PHE A 76 14.47 -1.01 -20.09
C PHE A 76 13.17 -0.24 -19.84
N TRP A 77 13.11 0.53 -18.76
CA TRP A 77 11.92 1.30 -18.36
C TRP A 77 11.89 2.71 -18.95
N ALA A 78 12.79 3.07 -19.88
CA ALA A 78 12.94 4.44 -20.38
C ALA A 78 11.62 5.05 -20.87
N SER A 79 10.83 4.30 -21.63
CA SER A 79 9.55 4.75 -22.19
C SER A 79 8.45 4.93 -21.14
N TYR A 80 8.59 4.35 -19.94
CA TYR A 80 7.56 4.34 -18.90
C TYR A 80 8.00 5.01 -17.58
N LYS A 81 9.18 5.65 -17.54
CA LYS A 81 9.70 6.31 -16.32
C LYS A 81 8.70 7.28 -15.71
N ALA A 82 8.03 8.09 -16.52
CA ALA A 82 7.03 9.04 -16.07
C ALA A 82 5.85 8.35 -15.36
N TYR A 83 5.36 7.22 -15.88
CA TYR A 83 4.30 6.45 -15.25
C TYR A 83 4.74 5.84 -13.93
N VAL A 84 5.95 5.24 -13.88
CA VAL A 84 6.51 4.68 -12.64
C VAL A 84 6.59 5.76 -11.55
N ILE A 85 7.08 6.96 -11.88
CA ILE A 85 7.16 8.09 -10.95
C ILE A 85 5.75 8.53 -10.52
N LEU A 86 4.86 8.79 -11.48
CA LEU A 86 3.50 9.29 -11.23
C LEU A 86 2.73 8.38 -10.28
N PHE A 87 2.65 7.09 -10.58
CA PHE A 87 1.87 6.17 -9.72
C PHE A 87 2.55 5.95 -8.36
N THR A 88 3.88 6.05 -8.28
CA THR A 88 4.57 5.98 -6.99
C THR A 88 4.23 7.19 -6.12
N ILE A 89 4.15 8.40 -6.71
CA ILE A 89 3.66 9.60 -6.01
C ILE A 89 2.20 9.43 -5.61
N LEU A 90 1.35 8.86 -6.47
CA LEU A 90 -0.05 8.59 -6.13
C LEU A 90 -0.19 7.68 -4.90
N ASN A 91 0.69 6.68 -4.71
CA ASN A 91 0.68 5.87 -3.48
C ASN A 91 0.89 6.77 -2.24
N TRP A 92 1.89 7.65 -2.24
CA TRP A 92 2.12 8.59 -1.14
C TRP A 92 0.95 9.54 -0.92
N LEU A 93 0.42 10.15 -1.99
CA LEU A 93 -0.73 11.06 -1.90
C LEU A 93 -1.97 10.37 -1.35
N SER A 94 -2.22 9.12 -1.74
CA SER A 94 -3.35 8.34 -1.23
C SER A 94 -3.20 8.02 0.26
N MET A 95 -1.98 7.71 0.73
CA MET A 95 -1.69 7.51 2.15
C MET A 95 -1.88 8.80 2.95
N ILE A 96 -1.37 9.92 2.43
CA ILE A 96 -1.58 11.25 3.04
C ILE A 96 -3.07 11.58 3.10
N GLY A 97 -3.82 11.30 2.03
CA GLY A 97 -5.28 11.50 1.98
C GLY A 97 -6.01 10.66 3.03
N PHE A 98 -5.61 9.40 3.22
CA PHE A 98 -6.13 8.54 4.27
C PHE A 98 -5.84 9.09 5.68
N PHE A 99 -4.61 9.51 5.97
CA PHE A 99 -4.30 10.10 7.27
C PHE A 99 -5.01 11.45 7.48
N ALA A 100 -5.13 12.26 6.44
CA ALA A 100 -5.90 13.50 6.48
C ALA A 100 -7.36 13.25 6.84
N SER A 101 -7.99 12.17 6.33
CA SER A 101 -9.37 11.83 6.70
C SER A 101 -9.49 11.44 8.17
N ILE A 102 -8.52 10.71 8.73
CA ILE A 102 -8.48 10.38 10.16
C ILE A 102 -8.32 11.64 11.01
N ILE A 103 -7.38 12.52 10.68
CA ILE A 103 -7.14 13.78 11.39
C ILE A 103 -8.40 14.66 11.36
N TRP A 104 -9.05 14.75 10.20
CA TRP A 104 -10.29 15.49 10.03
C TRP A 104 -11.44 14.92 10.87
N SER A 105 -11.61 13.59 10.89
CA SER A 105 -12.59 12.93 11.75
C SER A 105 -12.34 13.22 13.22
N ARG A 106 -11.08 13.15 13.68
CA ARG A 106 -10.68 13.47 15.07
C ARG A 106 -10.96 14.92 15.46
N LYS A 107 -10.79 15.85 14.52
CA LYS A 107 -11.10 17.27 14.75
C LYS A 107 -12.60 17.49 14.96
N LYS A 108 -13.46 16.74 14.26
CA LYS A 108 -14.92 16.85 14.39
C LYS A 108 -15.47 16.12 15.61
N ASP A 109 -14.90 14.98 15.95
CA ASP A 109 -15.25 14.23 17.16
C ASP A 109 -13.96 13.65 17.77
N PRO A 110 -13.54 14.13 18.96
CA PRO A 110 -12.34 13.62 19.63
C PRO A 110 -12.40 12.13 19.98
N SER A 111 -13.61 11.54 20.06
CA SER A 111 -13.80 10.10 20.24
C SER A 111 -13.61 9.29 18.94
N ALA A 112 -13.56 9.96 17.78
CA ALA A 112 -13.25 9.36 16.49
C ALA A 112 -11.77 8.92 16.47
N GLY A 113 -11.53 7.68 16.85
CA GLY A 113 -10.18 7.10 16.91
C GLY A 113 -10.15 5.81 17.71
N ARG A 114 -11.24 5.55 18.46
CA ARG A 114 -11.63 4.26 18.97
C ARG A 114 -12.47 3.52 17.93
N VAL A 115 -12.60 2.21 18.10
CA VAL A 115 -13.53 1.38 17.31
C VAL A 115 -14.93 2.02 17.37
N GLY A 116 -15.53 2.27 16.20
CA GLY A 116 -16.84 2.92 16.10
C GLY A 116 -17.06 3.68 14.79
N PRO A 117 -18.31 4.11 14.51
CA PRO A 117 -18.73 4.64 13.20
C PRO A 117 -18.26 6.07 12.91
N LYS A 118 -17.65 6.73 13.88
CA LYS A 118 -17.36 8.17 13.83
C LYS A 118 -16.07 8.52 13.09
N VAL A 119 -15.25 7.51 12.77
CA VAL A 119 -14.02 7.69 12.00
C VAL A 119 -14.28 7.32 10.54
N LEU A 120 -13.87 8.19 9.62
CA LEU A 120 -13.83 7.88 8.19
C LEU A 120 -12.66 6.93 7.87
N LEU A 121 -12.72 5.71 8.41
CA LEU A 121 -11.76 4.63 8.16
C LEU A 121 -12.08 3.88 6.86
N GLY A 122 -13.37 3.65 6.56
CA GLY A 122 -13.79 2.72 5.51
C GLY A 122 -13.40 3.15 4.09
N TRP A 123 -14.04 4.20 3.58
CA TRP A 123 -13.85 4.63 2.18
C TRP A 123 -12.45 5.15 1.87
N PRO A 124 -11.85 6.04 2.69
CA PRO A 124 -10.49 6.52 2.44
C PRO A 124 -9.45 5.40 2.40
N ASN A 125 -9.54 4.40 3.29
CA ASN A 125 -8.65 3.24 3.28
C ASN A 125 -8.82 2.39 2.00
N ARG A 126 -10.07 2.18 1.55
CA ARG A 126 -10.36 1.43 0.31
C ARG A 126 -9.80 2.13 -0.93
N ILE A 127 -9.95 3.46 -1.01
CA ILE A 127 -9.39 4.25 -2.13
C ILE A 127 -7.87 4.13 -2.17
N MET A 128 -7.21 4.28 -1.02
CA MET A 128 -5.76 4.10 -0.92
C MET A 128 -5.33 2.68 -1.33
N ALA A 129 -5.99 1.64 -0.81
CA ALA A 129 -5.70 0.26 -1.19
C ALA A 129 -5.91 0.02 -2.70
N VAL A 130 -6.93 0.61 -3.31
CA VAL A 130 -7.13 0.55 -4.77
C VAL A 130 -5.95 1.21 -5.50
N ILE A 131 -5.50 2.38 -5.08
CA ILE A 131 -4.36 3.09 -5.70
C ILE A 131 -3.08 2.24 -5.61
N TYR A 132 -2.83 1.59 -4.46
CA TYR A 132 -1.71 0.66 -4.28
C TYR A 132 -1.77 -0.49 -5.29
N ASN A 133 -2.95 -1.09 -5.49
CA ASN A 133 -3.13 -2.17 -6.45
C ASN A 133 -2.97 -1.68 -7.90
N VAL A 134 -3.47 -0.49 -8.22
CA VAL A 134 -3.31 0.11 -9.55
C VAL A 134 -1.83 0.31 -9.89
N TRP A 135 -0.98 0.67 -8.92
CA TRP A 135 0.46 0.73 -9.14
C TRP A 135 1.05 -0.61 -9.59
N VAL A 136 0.69 -1.72 -8.92
CA VAL A 136 1.16 -3.07 -9.27
C VAL A 136 0.66 -3.49 -10.66
N ILE A 137 -0.62 -3.25 -10.94
CA ILE A 137 -1.23 -3.57 -12.23
C ILE A 137 -0.55 -2.77 -13.35
N MET A 138 -0.31 -1.48 -13.13
CA MET A 138 0.39 -0.61 -14.10
C MET A 138 1.78 -1.17 -14.42
N LEU A 139 2.57 -1.56 -13.42
CA LEU A 139 3.88 -2.17 -13.65
C LEU A 139 3.79 -3.45 -14.49
N ALA A 140 2.83 -4.33 -14.18
CA ALA A 140 2.63 -5.57 -14.93
C ALA A 140 2.26 -5.28 -16.40
N VAL A 141 1.35 -4.33 -16.64
CA VAL A 141 0.95 -3.91 -17.98
C VAL A 141 2.13 -3.33 -18.77
N CYS A 142 2.94 -2.46 -18.16
CA CYS A 142 4.13 -1.91 -18.79
C CYS A 142 5.12 -3.01 -19.18
N VAL A 143 5.37 -3.99 -18.31
CA VAL A 143 6.26 -5.13 -18.63
C VAL A 143 5.73 -5.92 -19.82
N ILE A 144 4.44 -6.23 -19.85
CA ILE A 144 3.81 -6.95 -20.98
C ILE A 144 3.96 -6.15 -22.28
N GLN A 145 3.83 -4.83 -22.25
CA GLN A 145 3.99 -3.98 -23.43
C GLN A 145 5.44 -3.91 -23.93
N MET A 146 6.42 -3.89 -23.02
CA MET A 146 7.85 -3.84 -23.36
C MET A 146 8.41 -5.17 -23.89
N MET A 147 7.72 -6.28 -23.65
CA MET A 147 8.11 -7.61 -24.14
C MET A 147 7.54 -7.95 -25.53
N LYS A 148 6.73 -7.06 -26.11
CA LYS A 148 6.22 -7.18 -27.48
C LYS A 148 7.17 -6.49 -28.45
#